data_AF-A0A2H3BHP7-F1
#
_entry.id   AF-A0A2H3BHP7-F1
#
_cell.length_a   1.000
_cell.length_b   1.000
_cell.length_c   1.000
_cell.angle_alpha   90.00
_cell.angle_beta   90.00
_cell.angle_gamma   90.00
#
_symmetry.space_group_name_H-M   'P 1'
#
loop_
_entity.id
_entity.type
_entity.pdbx_description
1 polymer ?
#
loop_
_entity_poly.entity_id
_entity_poly.type
_entity_poly.pdbx_seq_one_letter_code
_entity_poly.pdbx_strand_id
1 'polypeptide(L)'
;MKLTLPITMLTALVASVLATPIHIPRDVYSPPITSPDANTVWTVNTTQTVTWDTSNAPVNISNQASIWLRKGDFTFGPAELAVDFDLRSGKQDVTVPSVVEGDDYIIVLFGDSGNWSPEFTITGGPPF
;
A
#
# COMPACT_ATOMS: atom_id res chain seq x y z
N MET A 1 75.49 -25.90 -25.10
CA MET A 1 74.71 -26.05 -23.87
C MET A 1 73.41 -25.26 -24.06
N LYS A 2 72.28 -25.96 -24.17
CA LYS A 2 70.94 -25.37 -24.41
C LYS A 2 70.33 -25.02 -23.05
N LEU A 3 69.94 -23.76 -22.83
CA LEU A 3 69.25 -23.34 -21.63
C LEU A 3 67.77 -23.10 -21.97
N THR A 4 66.91 -24.02 -21.55
CA THR A 4 65.46 -23.96 -21.71
C THR A 4 64.87 -23.43 -20.41
N LEU A 5 64.13 -22.33 -20.45
CA LEU A 5 63.37 -21.78 -19.30
C LEU A 5 61.95 -22.36 -19.30
N PRO A 6 61.38 -22.78 -18.14
CA PRO A 6 60.01 -23.24 -18.07
C PRO A 6 59.05 -22.04 -17.98
N ILE A 7 57.98 -22.08 -18.78
CA ILE A 7 56.85 -21.15 -18.70
C ILE A 7 55.94 -21.64 -17.59
N THR A 8 55.88 -20.93 -16.46
CA THR A 8 54.91 -21.21 -15.41
C THR A 8 53.58 -20.53 -15.78
N MET A 9 52.60 -21.33 -16.18
CA MET A 9 51.26 -20.85 -16.52
C MET A 9 50.46 -20.67 -15.22
N LEU A 10 50.03 -19.43 -14.93
CA LEU A 10 49.18 -19.12 -13.78
C LEU A 10 47.71 -19.35 -14.17
N THR A 11 47.13 -20.47 -13.74
CA THR A 11 45.69 -20.75 -13.90
C THR A 11 44.87 -19.96 -12.88
N ALA A 12 44.04 -19.03 -13.36
CA ALA A 12 43.03 -18.36 -12.55
C ALA A 12 41.77 -19.23 -12.44
N LEU A 13 41.41 -19.62 -11.22
CA LEU A 13 40.16 -20.32 -10.93
C LEU A 13 39.03 -19.30 -10.77
N VAL A 14 38.09 -19.26 -11.72
CA VAL A 14 36.87 -18.44 -11.58
C VAL A 14 35.80 -19.31 -10.93
N ALA A 15 35.46 -19.02 -9.67
CA ALA A 15 34.32 -19.64 -9.00
C ALA A 15 33.04 -18.92 -9.41
N SER A 16 32.15 -19.62 -10.13
CA SER A 16 30.81 -19.14 -10.41
C SER A 16 29.92 -19.30 -9.17
N VAL A 17 29.56 -18.19 -8.53
CA VAL A 17 28.56 -18.17 -7.46
C VAL A 17 27.19 -18.34 -8.10
N LEU A 18 26.54 -19.49 -7.88
CA LEU A 18 25.13 -19.68 -8.20
C LEU A 18 24.29 -19.06 -7.09
N ALA A 19 23.85 -17.82 -7.29
CA ALA A 19 22.83 -17.22 -6.44
C ALA A 19 21.47 -17.79 -6.82
N THR A 20 20.92 -18.68 -6.00
CA THR A 20 19.49 -19.04 -6.11
C THR A 20 18.67 -17.85 -5.59
N PRO A 21 17.70 -17.33 -6.35
CA PRO A 21 16.82 -16.29 -5.83
C PRO A 21 16.06 -16.85 -4.63
N ILE A 22 16.25 -16.23 -3.46
CA ILE A 22 15.41 -16.48 -2.30
C ILE A 22 14.06 -15.83 -2.63
N HIS A 23 13.02 -16.63 -2.80
CA HIS A 23 11.66 -16.13 -2.97
C HIS A 23 11.12 -15.71 -1.59
N ILE A 24 11.64 -14.60 -1.04
CA ILE A 24 11.03 -13.97 0.12
C ILE A 24 9.77 -13.27 -0.40
N PRO A 25 8.55 -13.72 -0.02
CA PRO A 25 7.34 -13.00 -0.39
C PRO A 25 7.51 -11.55 0.05
N ARG A 26 7.23 -10.61 -0.87
CA ARG A 26 7.51 -9.19 -0.64
C ARG A 26 6.80 -8.72 0.62
N ASP A 27 7.54 -7.97 1.42
CA ASP A 27 7.22 -7.25 2.66
C ASP A 27 6.14 -6.17 2.49
N VAL A 28 5.23 -6.33 1.52
CA VAL A 28 4.28 -5.31 1.10
C VAL A 28 2.92 -5.97 0.86
N TYR A 29 2.03 -5.81 1.83
CA TYR A 29 0.59 -6.06 1.66
C TYR A 29 -0.13 -4.76 1.29
N SER A 30 -0.74 -4.76 0.10
CA SER A 30 -1.52 -3.65 -0.46
C SER A 30 -2.84 -4.20 -1.00
N PRO A 31 -3.84 -4.41 -0.12
CA PRO A 31 -5.11 -5.01 -0.52
C PRO A 31 -5.94 -4.05 -1.37
N PRO A 32 -6.54 -4.51 -2.50
CA PRO A 32 -7.40 -3.68 -3.33
C PRO A 32 -8.64 -3.21 -2.56
N ILE A 33 -8.86 -1.89 -2.50
CA ILE A 33 -10.09 -1.31 -1.95
C ILE A 33 -11.23 -1.60 -2.92
N THR A 34 -12.34 -2.10 -2.38
CA THR A 34 -13.59 -2.40 -3.10
C THR A 34 -14.68 -1.37 -2.84
N SER A 35 -14.60 -0.62 -1.74
CA SER A 35 -15.45 0.54 -1.44
C SER A 35 -14.69 1.53 -0.54
N PRO A 36 -14.71 2.84 -0.82
CA PRO A 36 -15.50 3.51 -1.86
C PRO A 36 -14.97 3.27 -3.30
N ASP A 37 -15.85 3.46 -4.27
CA ASP A 37 -15.56 3.46 -5.71
C ASP A 37 -15.96 4.80 -6.37
N ALA A 38 -15.78 4.91 -7.68
CA ALA A 38 -16.04 6.14 -8.43
C ALA A 38 -17.51 6.61 -8.44
N ASN A 39 -18.47 5.75 -8.07
CA ASN A 39 -19.88 6.10 -7.97
C ASN A 39 -20.32 6.34 -6.51
N THR A 40 -19.39 6.24 -5.57
CA THR A 40 -19.70 6.35 -4.15
C THR A 40 -19.90 7.81 -3.75
N VAL A 41 -20.97 8.05 -2.98
CA VAL A 41 -21.27 9.35 -2.38
C VAL A 41 -21.40 9.17 -0.87
N TRP A 42 -20.55 9.87 -0.13
CA TRP A 42 -20.61 9.93 1.32
C TRP A 42 -21.16 11.28 1.79
N THR A 43 -21.80 11.27 2.96
CA THR A 43 -22.26 12.49 3.63
C THR A 43 -21.38 12.75 4.86
N VAL A 44 -20.96 13.98 5.07
CA VAL A 44 -20.20 14.36 6.27
C VAL A 44 -20.92 13.97 7.57
N ASN A 45 -20.14 13.69 8.62
CA ASN A 45 -20.61 13.30 9.95
C ASN A 45 -21.46 12.00 9.98
N THR A 46 -21.37 11.18 8.93
CA THR A 46 -21.97 9.84 8.91
C THR A 46 -20.91 8.76 9.11
N THR A 47 -21.34 7.60 9.58
CA THR A 47 -20.50 6.40 9.58
C THR A 47 -20.60 5.72 8.22
N GLN A 48 -19.45 5.39 7.65
CA GLN A 48 -19.33 4.68 6.37
C GLN A 48 -18.39 3.49 6.55
N THR A 49 -18.56 2.47 5.71
CA THR A 49 -17.71 1.28 5.75
C THR A 49 -16.75 1.30 4.55
N VAL A 50 -15.45 1.31 4.83
CA VAL A 50 -14.42 1.03 3.84
C VAL A 50 -14.27 -0.48 3.73
N THR A 51 -14.19 -1.01 2.51
CA THR A 51 -14.00 -2.45 2.26
C THR A 51 -12.87 -2.72 1.29
N TRP A 52 -12.21 -3.87 1.44
CA TRP A 52 -11.11 -4.30 0.59
C TRP A 52 -11.06 -5.82 0.44
N ASP A 53 -10.43 -6.30 -0.61
CA ASP A 53 -10.19 -7.73 -0.84
C ASP A 53 -9.03 -8.25 0.02
N THR A 54 -9.27 -9.35 0.73
CA THR A 54 -8.30 -10.03 1.60
C THR A 54 -7.87 -11.39 1.08
N SER A 55 -8.29 -11.77 -0.13
CA SER A 55 -8.05 -13.08 -0.74
C SER A 55 -6.57 -13.48 -0.81
N ASN A 56 -5.66 -12.50 -0.84
CA ASN A 56 -4.21 -12.68 -0.91
C ASN A 56 -3.46 -12.20 0.34
N ALA A 57 -4.15 -12.08 1.49
CA ALA A 57 -3.53 -11.59 2.72
C ALA A 57 -2.36 -12.49 3.18
N PRO A 58 -1.17 -11.93 3.49
CA PRO A 58 -0.06 -12.72 4.01
C PRO A 58 -0.32 -13.17 5.45
N VAL A 59 0.44 -14.17 5.90
CA VAL A 59 0.38 -14.67 7.29
C VAL A 59 0.87 -13.61 8.27
N ASN A 60 1.88 -12.82 7.89
CA ASN A 60 2.43 -11.74 8.69
C ASN A 60 2.20 -10.40 7.97
N ILE A 61 1.73 -9.40 8.71
CA ILE A 61 1.65 -8.00 8.29
C ILE A 61 2.51 -7.25 9.30
N SER A 62 3.56 -6.57 8.82
CA SER A 62 4.62 -6.03 9.68
C SER A 62 4.29 -4.62 10.21
N ASN A 63 3.36 -3.92 9.57
CA ASN A 63 2.97 -2.56 9.91
C ASN A 63 1.51 -2.48 10.41
N GLN A 64 1.25 -1.39 11.12
CA GLN A 64 -0.06 -1.08 11.68
C GLN A 64 -1.03 -0.61 10.60
N ALA A 65 -2.29 -1.06 10.68
CA ALA A 65 -3.30 -0.66 9.73
C ALA A 65 -3.80 0.76 9.99
N SER A 66 -3.98 1.56 8.94
CA SER A 66 -4.63 2.88 9.04
C SER A 66 -5.42 3.24 7.78
N ILE A 67 -6.43 4.10 7.94
CA ILE A 67 -7.22 4.67 6.84
C ILE A 67 -7.09 6.18 6.89
N TRP A 68 -6.71 6.78 5.76
CA TRP A 68 -6.61 8.22 5.58
C TRP A 68 -7.55 8.69 4.49
N LEU A 69 -8.14 9.87 4.70
CA LEU A 69 -8.89 10.59 3.69
C LEU A 69 -7.97 11.58 2.98
N ARG A 70 -7.87 11.53 1.66
CA ARG A 70 -7.15 12.49 0.82
C ARG A 70 -8.14 13.26 -0.06
N LYS A 71 -7.75 14.46 -0.49
CA LYS A 71 -8.46 15.26 -1.50
C LYS A 71 -7.46 15.73 -2.57
N GLY A 72 -7.77 15.59 -3.86
CA GLY A 72 -6.95 16.07 -4.98
C GLY A 72 -5.46 15.70 -4.89
N ASP A 73 -4.57 16.67 -5.14
CA ASP A 73 -3.11 16.45 -5.19
C ASP A 73 -2.40 16.38 -3.82
N PHE A 74 -3.13 16.51 -2.71
CA PHE A 74 -2.51 16.49 -1.38
C PHE A 74 -1.98 15.10 -1.02
N THR A 75 -0.66 14.95 -0.81
CA THR A 75 -0.02 13.66 -0.47
C THR A 75 -0.62 13.04 0.80
N PHE A 76 -0.91 13.87 1.80
CA PHE A 76 -1.68 13.51 2.99
C PHE A 76 -2.75 14.61 3.14
N GLY A 77 -4.02 14.21 2.97
CA GLY A 77 -5.19 15.07 3.06
C GLY A 77 -6.01 14.73 4.32
N PRO A 78 -7.19 15.34 4.52
CA PRO A 78 -7.46 16.12 5.72
C PRO A 78 -7.55 15.35 7.05
N ALA A 79 -7.66 14.01 7.04
CA ALA A 79 -7.90 13.27 8.26
C ALA A 79 -7.37 11.83 8.23
N GLU A 80 -6.84 11.39 9.37
CA GLU A 80 -6.78 9.99 9.77
C GLU A 80 -8.18 9.56 10.22
N LEU A 81 -8.73 8.54 9.58
CA LEU A 81 -10.10 8.08 9.80
C LEU A 81 -10.18 6.90 10.77
N ALA A 82 -9.16 6.03 10.76
CA ALA A 82 -9.05 4.88 11.64
C ALA A 82 -7.60 4.39 11.70
N VAL A 83 -7.22 3.81 12.85
CA VAL A 83 -5.95 3.14 13.10
C VAL A 83 -6.19 1.86 13.90
N ASP A 84 -5.19 1.00 13.98
CA ASP A 84 -5.12 -0.13 14.92
C ASP A 84 -6.19 -1.21 14.75
N PHE A 85 -6.66 -1.41 13.52
CA PHE A 85 -7.62 -2.46 13.18
C PHE A 85 -6.97 -3.66 12.48
N ASP A 86 -7.69 -4.79 12.44
CA ASP A 86 -7.23 -5.99 11.73
C ASP A 86 -7.47 -5.85 10.22
N LEU A 87 -6.39 -5.72 9.45
CA LEU A 87 -6.45 -5.61 8.00
C LEU A 87 -7.00 -6.87 7.31
N ARG A 88 -7.15 -8.00 8.02
CA ARG A 88 -7.78 -9.23 7.51
C ARG A 88 -9.31 -9.23 7.65
N SER A 89 -9.89 -8.27 8.35
CA SER A 89 -11.35 -8.13 8.46
C SER A 89 -12.02 -7.87 7.10
N GLY A 90 -11.28 -7.31 6.14
CA GLY A 90 -11.79 -6.88 4.83
C GLY A 90 -12.67 -5.62 4.90
N LYS A 91 -12.82 -5.04 6.09
CA LYS A 91 -13.65 -3.85 6.30
C LYS A 91 -13.31 -3.09 7.58
N GLN A 92 -13.55 -1.79 7.55
CA GLN A 92 -13.47 -0.93 8.73
C GLN A 92 -14.50 0.19 8.61
N ASP A 93 -15.25 0.42 9.69
CA ASP A 93 -16.15 1.56 9.79
C ASP A 93 -15.36 2.81 10.17
N VAL A 94 -15.69 3.91 9.51
CA VAL A 94 -15.06 5.23 9.69
C VAL A 94 -16.12 6.31 9.81
N THR A 95 -15.82 7.38 10.54
CA THR A 95 -16.65 8.58 10.57
C THR A 95 -16.16 9.55 9.51
N VAL A 96 -17.04 9.95 8.60
CA VAL A 96 -16.72 10.96 7.58
C VAL A 96 -16.53 12.31 8.27
N PRO A 97 -15.34 12.93 8.19
CA PRO A 97 -15.09 14.21 8.85
C PRO A 97 -15.90 15.34 8.18
N SER A 98 -16.08 16.44 8.91
CA SER A 98 -16.65 17.67 8.35
C SER A 98 -15.64 18.33 7.41
N VAL A 99 -15.74 18.04 6.11
CA VAL A 99 -14.88 18.56 5.04
C VAL A 99 -15.71 19.28 3.98
N VAL A 100 -15.10 20.17 3.21
CA VAL A 100 -15.78 20.88 2.11
C VAL A 100 -16.29 19.88 1.08
N GLU A 101 -17.48 20.08 0.53
CA GLU A 101 -17.98 19.18 -0.52
C GLU A 101 -17.03 19.10 -1.74
N GLY A 102 -17.05 17.96 -2.42
CA GLY A 102 -16.17 17.71 -3.58
C GLY A 102 -16.23 16.26 -4.04
N ASP A 103 -15.70 16.02 -5.24
CA ASP A 103 -15.71 14.75 -5.97
C ASP A 103 -14.31 14.14 -6.17
N ASP A 104 -13.28 14.76 -5.61
CA ASP A 104 -11.86 14.39 -5.73
C ASP A 104 -11.31 13.76 -4.44
N TYR A 105 -12.15 13.08 -3.66
CA TYR A 105 -11.73 12.40 -2.42
C TYR A 105 -11.21 11.00 -2.69
N ILE A 106 -10.17 10.59 -1.94
CA ILE A 106 -9.52 9.28 -2.08
C ILE A 106 -9.35 8.67 -0.69
N ILE A 107 -9.67 7.39 -0.54
CA ILE A 107 -9.28 6.61 0.63
C ILE A 107 -7.91 6.01 0.40
N VAL A 108 -7.02 6.19 1.38
CA VAL A 108 -5.71 5.54 1.45
C VAL A 108 -5.73 4.54 2.59
N LEU A 109 -5.60 3.26 2.28
CA LEU A 109 -5.52 2.15 3.24
C LEU A 109 -4.07 1.71 3.41
N PHE A 110 -3.50 1.90 4.60
CA PHE A 110 -2.16 1.42 4.93
C PHE A 110 -2.23 0.09 5.69
N GLY A 111 -1.34 -0.81 5.31
CA GLY A 111 -0.74 -1.82 6.17
C GLY A 111 0.77 -1.69 6.00
N ASP A 112 1.37 -2.60 5.24
CA ASP A 112 2.78 -2.49 4.85
C ASP A 112 3.01 -1.53 3.67
N SER A 113 1.94 -1.18 2.95
CA SER A 113 1.93 -0.14 1.92
C SER A 113 0.55 0.52 1.84
N GLY A 114 0.50 1.72 1.24
CA GLY A 114 -0.73 2.47 1.03
C GLY A 114 -1.42 2.05 -0.28
N ASN A 115 -2.65 1.56 -0.19
CA ASN A 115 -3.53 1.32 -1.34
C ASN A 115 -4.56 2.44 -1.49
N TRP A 116 -4.82 2.89 -2.72
CA TRP A 116 -5.72 4.02 -3.00
C TRP A 116 -7.04 3.53 -3.62
N SER A 117 -8.15 4.13 -3.22
CA SER A 117 -9.43 3.99 -3.92
C SER A 117 -9.43 4.82 -5.21
N PRO A 118 -10.41 4.60 -6.11
CA PRO A 118 -10.83 5.64 -7.05
C PRO A 118 -11.23 6.93 -6.32
N GLU A 119 -11.24 8.05 -7.05
CA GLU A 119 -11.86 9.29 -6.56
C GLU A 119 -13.35 9.10 -6.34
N PHE A 120 -13.91 9.70 -5.29
CA PHE A 120 -15.32 9.61 -4.93
C PHE A 120 -15.83 10.92 -4.33
N THR A 121 -17.15 11.04 -4.16
CA THR A 121 -17.80 12.27 -3.71
C THR A 121 -18.08 12.29 -2.21
N ILE A 122 -17.80 13.42 -1.56
CA ILE A 122 -18.31 13.75 -0.22
C ILE A 122 -19.20 15.00 -0.31
N THR A 123 -20.39 14.94 0.28
CA THR A 123 -21.41 16.00 0.26
C THR A 123 -21.85 16.41 1.67
N GLY A 124 -22.58 17.54 1.75
CA GLY A 124 -23.13 18.07 3.01
C GLY A 124 -22.13 18.87 3.85
N GLY A 125 -20.92 19.08 3.32
CA GLY A 125 -19.88 19.92 3.89
C GLY A 125 -20.19 21.42 3.81
N PRO A 126 -19.42 22.27 4.53
CA PRO A 126 -19.50 23.71 4.33
C PRO A 126 -19.12 24.10 2.89
N PRO A 127 -19.70 25.19 2.34
CA PRO A 127 -19.22 25.77 1.10
C PRO A 127 -17.79 26.30 1.25
N PHE A 128 -17.07 26.43 0.13
CA PHE A 128 -15.73 27.03 0.06
C PHE A 128 -15.69 28.48 0.55
#